data_AF-A0A534ZK35-F1
#
_entry.id   AF-A0A534ZK35-F1
#
_cell.length_a   1.000
_cell.length_b   1.000
_cell.length_c   1.000
_cell.angle_alpha   90.00
_cell.angle_beta   90.00
_cell.angle_gamma   90.00
#
_symmetry.space_group_name_H-M   'P 1'
#
loop_
_entity.id
_entity.type
_entity.pdbx_description
1 polymer ?
#
loop_
_entity_poly.entity_id
_entity_poly.type
_entity_poly.pdbx_seq_one_letter_code
_entity_poly.pdbx_strand_id
1 'polypeptide(L)'
;MTAQPVRRSRRGKAGDEYTAATIQVLEGLTAVRKRPSMYIGSTDARGLHQLVWEVVDNSIDEAMADVASRIDVTIHADGRVEVVDDGRGIPTGRHASGKSALEVVHTVLHAGGKFGGGGYKVSGGLHGVGVSVVNALSSEMRVEVLRDGKRWVQDYARGDPRIPVRQSGGAKEANRGLDPSWRRSSGTRTLFRPDPEMFETIDFSWELIATRLRESAYLNKGLWIRLRDERIDREKNFYFEGGVTSFVRHLNRRRETLSPRPIHVERIVEGTSVEVALQYNDGFAEN
;
A
#
# COMPACT_ATOMS: atom_id res chain seq x y z
N MET A 1 -52.04 38.90 -52.74
CA MET A 1 -51.30 38.78 -51.47
C MET A 1 -51.08 37.29 -51.19
N THR A 2 -49.95 36.75 -51.63
CA THR A 2 -49.57 35.35 -51.46
C THR A 2 -48.33 35.31 -50.57
N ALA A 3 -48.51 34.85 -49.33
CA ALA A 3 -47.45 34.73 -48.34
C ALA A 3 -46.51 33.57 -48.70
N GLN A 4 -45.20 33.84 -48.75
CA GLN A 4 -44.17 32.81 -48.87
C GLN A 4 -43.99 32.08 -47.52
N PRO A 5 -43.73 30.76 -47.51
CA PRO A 5 -43.46 30.05 -46.27
C PRO A 5 -42.02 30.28 -45.80
N VAL A 6 -41.89 30.64 -44.52
CA VAL A 6 -40.61 30.78 -43.81
C VAL A 6 -39.93 29.41 -43.70
N ARG A 7 -38.77 29.25 -44.36
CA ARG A 7 -37.88 28.09 -44.14
C ARG A 7 -37.29 28.17 -42.73
N ARG A 8 -37.82 27.38 -41.79
CA ARG A 8 -37.13 27.07 -40.52
C ARG A 8 -35.90 26.23 -40.81
N SER A 9 -34.70 26.77 -40.58
CA SER A 9 -33.48 25.97 -40.58
C SER A 9 -33.48 25.06 -39.35
N ARG A 10 -33.50 23.74 -39.57
CA ARG A 10 -33.13 22.78 -38.53
C ARG A 10 -31.62 22.85 -38.37
N ARG A 11 -31.12 23.53 -37.32
CA ARG A 11 -29.78 23.28 -36.81
C ARG A 11 -29.75 21.84 -36.30
N GLY A 12 -29.25 20.92 -37.12
CA GLY A 12 -28.87 19.59 -36.64
C GLY A 12 -27.76 19.75 -35.61
N LYS A 13 -27.89 19.09 -34.46
CA LYS A 13 -26.74 18.85 -33.58
C LYS A 13 -25.68 18.16 -34.45
N ALA A 14 -24.49 18.75 -34.54
CA ALA A 14 -23.33 18.04 -35.05
C ALA A 14 -23.19 16.78 -34.21
N GLY A 15 -23.34 15.61 -34.84
CA GLY A 15 -23.01 14.35 -34.19
C GLY A 15 -21.50 14.33 -34.01
N ASP A 16 -21.02 14.04 -32.80
CA ASP A 16 -19.62 13.68 -32.60
C ASP A 16 -19.35 12.46 -33.48
N GLU A 17 -18.62 12.68 -34.56
CA GLU A 17 -18.29 11.65 -35.52
C GLU A 17 -17.28 10.69 -34.87
N TYR A 18 -17.71 9.46 -34.58
CA TYR A 18 -16.86 8.42 -34.01
C TYR A 18 -15.83 7.97 -35.05
N THR A 19 -14.66 8.60 -35.01
CA THR A 19 -13.53 8.37 -35.91
C THR A 19 -12.33 7.82 -35.14
N ALA A 20 -11.30 7.36 -35.85
CA ALA A 20 -10.05 6.91 -35.22
C ALA A 20 -9.45 7.97 -34.27
N ALA A 21 -9.65 9.26 -34.55
CA ALA A 21 -9.19 10.36 -33.69
C ALA A 21 -9.92 10.45 -32.33
N THR A 22 -11.09 9.82 -32.18
CA THR A 22 -11.84 9.76 -30.92
C THR A 22 -11.37 8.65 -29.98
N ILE A 23 -10.53 7.73 -30.46
CA ILE A 23 -9.91 6.68 -29.65
C ILE A 23 -8.78 7.28 -28.83
N GLN A 24 -8.88 7.21 -27.51
CA GLN A 24 -7.88 7.72 -26.58
C GLN A 24 -7.10 6.57 -25.95
N VAL A 25 -5.77 6.68 -25.95
CA VAL A 25 -4.86 5.78 -25.22
C VAL A 25 -4.44 6.49 -23.94
N LEU A 26 -4.68 5.86 -22.79
CA LEU A 26 -4.23 6.36 -21.49
C LEU A 26 -2.90 5.68 -21.15
N GLU A 27 -1.81 6.44 -21.21
CA GLU A 27 -0.48 5.92 -20.93
C GLU A 27 -0.14 5.97 -19.43
N GLY A 28 0.53 4.91 -18.96
CA GLY A 28 1.10 4.82 -17.61
C GLY A 28 0.08 5.09 -16.51
N LEU A 29 0.45 5.97 -15.58
CA LEU A 29 -0.35 6.29 -14.39
C LEU A 29 -1.57 7.17 -14.68
N THR A 30 -1.68 7.73 -15.89
CA THR A 30 -2.87 8.49 -16.31
C THR A 30 -4.13 7.61 -16.27
N ALA A 31 -4.00 6.33 -16.64
CA ALA A 31 -5.10 5.37 -16.58
C ALA A 31 -5.62 5.17 -15.15
N VAL A 32 -4.69 5.10 -14.18
CA VAL A 32 -5.03 4.95 -12.75
C VAL A 32 -5.84 6.14 -12.26
N ARG A 33 -5.39 7.36 -12.53
CA ARG A 33 -6.10 8.58 -12.11
C ARG A 33 -7.45 8.74 -12.80
N LYS A 34 -7.60 8.25 -14.04
CA LYS A 34 -8.88 8.31 -14.78
C LYS A 34 -9.89 7.27 -14.30
N ARG A 35 -9.42 6.15 -13.76
CA ARG A 35 -10.22 4.99 -13.33
C ARG A 35 -9.73 4.41 -11.99
N PRO A 36 -9.67 5.22 -10.90
CA PRO A 36 -9.05 4.80 -9.64
C PRO A 36 -9.70 3.56 -9.04
N SER A 37 -11.03 3.46 -9.09
CA SER A 37 -11.79 2.32 -8.55
C SER A 37 -11.42 0.96 -9.16
N MET A 38 -10.86 0.93 -10.38
CA MET A 38 -10.36 -0.31 -10.97
C MET A 38 -9.14 -0.86 -10.22
N TYR A 39 -8.35 0.03 -9.58
CA TYR A 39 -7.10 -0.30 -8.91
C TYR A 39 -7.25 -0.38 -7.38
N ILE A 40 -8.09 0.47 -6.79
CA ILE A 40 -8.27 0.57 -5.33
C ILE A 40 -9.70 0.28 -4.85
N GLY A 41 -10.57 -0.20 -5.74
CA GLY A 41 -11.96 -0.59 -5.44
C GLY A 41 -12.95 0.59 -5.39
N SER A 42 -12.61 1.67 -4.68
CA SER A 42 -13.45 2.86 -4.52
C SER A 42 -12.60 4.13 -4.29
N THR A 43 -13.23 5.31 -4.27
CA THR A 43 -12.62 6.60 -3.91
C THR A 43 -13.18 7.17 -2.60
N ASP A 44 -13.95 6.34 -1.89
CA ASP A 44 -14.43 6.60 -0.54
C ASP A 44 -13.32 6.29 0.50
N ALA A 45 -13.68 6.28 1.79
CA ALA A 45 -12.76 5.94 2.86
C ALA A 45 -12.08 4.56 2.67
N ARG A 46 -12.72 3.55 2.06
CA ARG A 46 -12.08 2.23 1.87
C ARG A 46 -10.91 2.32 0.89
N GLY A 47 -11.11 3.00 -0.23
CA GLY A 47 -10.07 3.24 -1.24
C GLY A 47 -8.92 4.08 -0.70
N LEU A 48 -9.21 5.08 0.14
CA LEU A 48 -8.19 5.85 0.83
C LEU A 48 -7.27 4.95 1.68
N HIS A 49 -7.85 4.05 2.47
CA HIS A 49 -7.09 3.14 3.32
C HIS A 49 -6.37 2.06 2.51
N GLN A 50 -6.88 1.69 1.34
CA GLN A 50 -6.17 0.79 0.41
C GLN A 50 -4.77 1.31 0.09
N LEU A 51 -4.58 2.64 -0.01
CA LEU A 51 -3.25 3.20 -0.23
C LEU A 51 -2.26 2.83 0.88
N VAL A 52 -2.71 2.80 2.14
CA VAL A 52 -1.89 2.39 3.29
C VAL A 52 -1.55 0.90 3.17
N TRP A 53 -2.53 0.06 2.82
CA TRP A 53 -2.33 -1.38 2.67
C TRP A 53 -1.32 -1.70 1.57
N GLU A 54 -1.40 -1.06 0.41
CA GLU A 54 -0.45 -1.30 -0.67
C GLU A 54 1.01 -1.01 -0.27
N VAL A 55 1.24 -0.04 0.61
CA VAL A 55 2.60 0.25 1.11
C VAL A 55 2.99 -0.72 2.23
N VAL A 56 2.10 -0.94 3.21
CA VAL A 56 2.36 -1.85 4.34
C VAL A 56 2.54 -3.29 3.89
N ASP A 57 1.75 -3.78 2.95
CA ASP A 57 1.83 -5.15 2.46
C ASP A 57 3.15 -5.41 1.73
N ASN A 58 3.74 -4.40 1.09
CA ASN A 58 5.09 -4.52 0.54
C ASN A 58 6.16 -4.67 1.63
N SER A 59 5.99 -4.02 2.78
CA SER A 59 6.85 -4.21 3.95
C SER A 59 6.60 -5.55 4.64
N ILE A 60 5.35 -6.04 4.69
CA ILE A 60 5.01 -7.38 5.17
C ILE A 60 5.64 -8.45 4.28
N ASP A 61 5.67 -8.26 2.96
CA ASP A 61 6.33 -9.20 2.06
C ASP A 61 7.86 -9.32 2.34
N GLU A 62 8.50 -8.27 2.86
CA GLU A 62 9.89 -8.37 3.36
C GLU A 62 9.97 -9.15 4.68
N ALA A 63 8.96 -9.05 5.55
CA ALA A 63 8.88 -9.82 6.78
C ALA A 63 8.61 -11.30 6.53
N MET A 64 7.70 -11.61 5.60
CA MET A 64 7.42 -12.98 5.12
C MET A 64 8.61 -13.64 4.43
N ALA A 65 9.58 -12.83 3.96
CA ALA A 65 10.85 -13.28 3.43
C ALA A 65 11.96 -13.40 4.51
N ASP A 66 11.60 -13.30 5.79
CA ASP A 66 12.49 -13.33 6.95
C ASP A 66 13.56 -12.22 6.95
N VAL A 67 13.26 -11.08 6.32
CA VAL A 67 14.19 -9.93 6.25
C VAL A 67 13.77 -8.81 7.19
N ALA A 68 12.52 -8.35 7.09
CA ALA A 68 12.04 -7.26 7.92
C ALA A 68 11.57 -7.80 9.28
N SER A 69 11.99 -7.13 10.35
CA SER A 69 11.60 -7.45 11.72
C SER A 69 10.70 -6.37 12.34
N ARG A 70 10.68 -5.18 11.73
CA ARG A 70 9.90 -4.06 12.23
C ARG A 70 9.34 -3.18 11.12
N ILE A 71 8.08 -2.77 11.30
CA ILE A 71 7.37 -1.81 10.46
C ILE A 71 6.81 -0.70 11.34
N ASP A 72 7.13 0.55 11.02
CA ASP A 72 6.55 1.74 11.66
C ASP A 72 5.63 2.46 10.69
N VAL A 73 4.36 2.65 11.09
CA VAL A 73 3.37 3.43 10.37
C VAL A 73 3.05 4.70 11.16
N THR A 74 3.14 5.87 10.52
CA THR A 74 2.82 7.16 11.14
C THR A 74 1.80 7.91 10.31
N ILE A 75 0.72 8.36 10.96
CA ILE A 75 -0.21 9.35 10.42
C ILE A 75 0.24 10.71 10.93
N HIS A 76 0.76 11.55 10.03
CA HIS A 76 1.26 12.86 10.38
C HIS A 76 0.12 13.86 10.60
N ALA A 77 0.41 14.90 11.38
CA ALA A 77 -0.55 15.97 11.68
C ALA A 77 -1.07 16.71 10.43
N ASP A 78 -0.29 16.69 9.33
CA ASP A 78 -0.63 17.34 8.06
C ASP A 78 -1.26 16.40 7.02
N GLY A 79 -1.78 15.25 7.47
CA GLY A 79 -2.54 14.31 6.65
C GLY A 79 -1.68 13.38 5.78
N ARG A 80 -0.35 13.41 5.93
CA ARG A 80 0.53 12.42 5.30
C ARG A 80 0.55 11.11 6.05
N VAL A 81 0.80 10.03 5.33
CA VAL A 81 1.10 8.72 5.92
C VAL A 81 2.52 8.33 5.56
N GLU A 82 3.25 7.86 6.57
CA GLU A 82 4.59 7.33 6.45
C GLU A 82 4.60 5.85 6.85
N VAL A 83 5.24 5.02 6.04
CA VAL A 83 5.52 3.62 6.33
C VAL A 83 7.02 3.40 6.21
N VAL A 84 7.63 2.82 7.24
CA VAL A 84 9.06 2.54 7.30
C VAL A 84 9.28 1.09 7.69
N ASP A 85 10.13 0.39 6.94
CA ASP A 85 10.57 -0.97 7.25
C ASP A 85 12.11 -1.06 7.36
N ASP A 86 12.57 -2.18 7.94
CA ASP A 86 13.97 -2.62 7.96
C ASP A 86 14.24 -3.76 6.97
N GLY A 87 13.47 -3.86 5.88
CA GLY A 87 13.68 -4.87 4.84
C GLY A 87 14.94 -4.64 4.00
N ARG A 88 15.05 -5.30 2.84
CA ARG A 88 16.23 -5.20 1.96
C ARG A 88 16.41 -3.80 1.35
N GLY A 89 15.32 -3.04 1.25
CA GLY A 89 15.25 -1.79 0.50
C GLY A 89 15.12 -2.03 -1.01
N ILE A 90 14.22 -1.27 -1.65
CA ILE A 90 13.95 -1.37 -3.10
C ILE A 90 15.26 -1.20 -3.91
N PRO A 91 15.53 -2.02 -4.94
CA PRO A 91 16.70 -1.83 -5.78
C PRO A 91 16.76 -0.43 -6.40
N THR A 92 17.91 0.24 -6.31
CA THR A 92 18.12 1.60 -6.81
C THR A 92 18.97 1.66 -8.08
N GLY A 93 19.56 0.54 -8.48
CA GLY A 93 20.39 0.41 -9.68
C GLY A 93 19.61 0.66 -10.97
N ARG A 94 20.35 0.80 -12.08
CA ARG A 94 19.78 1.06 -13.40
C ARG A 94 19.06 -0.20 -13.92
N HIS A 95 17.84 -0.01 -14.40
CA HIS A 95 17.01 -1.02 -15.04
C HIS A 95 17.20 -0.98 -16.57
N ALA A 96 16.82 -2.07 -17.27
CA ALA A 96 16.93 -2.18 -18.73
C ALA A 96 16.15 -1.09 -19.49
N SER A 97 15.11 -0.51 -18.88
CA SER A 97 14.37 0.64 -19.41
C SER A 97 15.17 1.96 -19.41
N GLY A 98 16.38 1.97 -18.83
CA GLY A 98 17.23 3.16 -18.72
C GLY A 98 16.98 4.01 -17.48
N LYS A 99 15.87 3.81 -16.77
CA LYS A 99 15.52 4.40 -15.47
C LYS A 99 16.13 3.60 -14.31
N SER A 100 16.09 4.14 -13.10
CA SER A 100 16.40 3.33 -11.91
C SER A 100 15.27 2.33 -11.63
N ALA A 101 15.57 1.19 -11.00
CA ALA A 101 14.54 0.24 -10.59
C ALA A 101 13.54 0.87 -9.59
N LEU A 102 14.01 1.75 -8.69
CA LEU A 102 13.17 2.52 -7.77
C LEU A 102 12.13 3.39 -8.52
N GLU A 103 12.54 4.07 -9.58
CA GLU A 103 11.61 4.86 -10.40
C GLU A 103 10.64 3.96 -11.17
N VAL A 104 11.15 2.85 -11.72
CA VAL A 104 10.34 1.91 -12.51
C VAL A 104 9.18 1.36 -11.68
N VAL A 105 9.42 0.86 -10.47
CA VAL A 105 8.34 0.28 -9.64
C VAL A 105 7.29 1.31 -9.19
N HIS A 106 7.62 2.60 -9.19
CA HIS A 106 6.69 3.67 -8.83
C HIS A 106 6.02 4.35 -10.03
N THR A 107 6.52 4.16 -11.26
CA THR A 107 6.01 4.88 -12.44
C THR A 107 5.48 3.97 -13.55
N VAL A 108 5.70 2.65 -13.44
CA VAL A 108 5.28 1.67 -14.43
C VAL A 108 4.33 0.66 -13.78
N LEU A 109 3.16 0.47 -14.38
CA LEU A 109 2.25 -0.60 -13.98
C LEU A 109 2.81 -1.96 -14.39
N HIS A 110 2.52 -2.99 -13.61
CA HIS A 110 3.01 -4.36 -13.81
C HIS A 110 4.53 -4.45 -13.80
N ALA A 111 5.18 -3.67 -12.94
CA ALA A 111 6.62 -3.73 -12.70
C ALA A 111 6.92 -4.14 -11.26
N GLY A 112 7.73 -5.18 -11.07
CA GLY A 112 8.07 -5.68 -9.74
C GLY A 112 8.88 -6.97 -9.77
N GLY A 113 9.43 -7.36 -8.62
CA GLY A 113 10.22 -8.58 -8.44
C GLY A 113 9.41 -9.83 -8.04
N LYS A 114 8.08 -9.72 -8.00
CA LYS A 114 7.15 -10.73 -7.42
C LYS A 114 6.50 -11.64 -8.47
N PHE A 115 6.99 -11.64 -9.71
CA PHE A 115 6.45 -12.44 -10.82
C PHE A 115 7.05 -13.86 -10.93
N GLY A 116 7.60 -14.42 -9.84
CA GLY A 116 8.20 -15.75 -9.82
C GLY A 116 9.71 -15.83 -10.12
N GLY A 117 10.38 -14.69 -10.31
CA GLY A 117 11.82 -14.61 -10.63
C GLY A 117 12.80 -14.78 -9.44
N GLY A 118 12.35 -15.27 -8.29
CA GLY A 118 13.20 -15.56 -7.12
C GLY A 118 13.39 -14.42 -6.10
N GLY A 119 12.78 -13.25 -6.30
CA GLY A 119 12.87 -12.14 -5.34
C GLY A 119 12.13 -12.38 -4.01
N TYR A 120 11.06 -13.18 -4.06
CA TYR A 120 10.25 -13.60 -2.91
C TYR A 120 9.79 -15.04 -3.14
N LYS A 121 9.91 -15.89 -2.10
CA LYS A 121 9.44 -17.28 -2.15
C LYS A 121 7.92 -17.36 -2.01
N VAL A 122 7.35 -16.48 -1.16
CA VAL A 122 5.91 -16.25 -0.97
C VAL A 122 5.72 -14.74 -0.79
N SER A 123 4.70 -14.16 -1.41
CA SER A 123 4.33 -12.75 -1.23
C SER A 123 2.84 -12.55 -1.47
N GLY A 124 2.21 -11.62 -0.75
CA GLY A 124 0.83 -11.19 -1.01
C GLY A 124 0.70 -10.34 -2.28
N GLY A 125 1.72 -9.51 -2.58
CA GLY A 125 1.73 -8.70 -3.80
C GLY A 125 2.10 -9.51 -5.05
N LEU A 126 1.23 -9.54 -6.06
CA LEU A 126 1.47 -10.31 -7.30
C LEU A 126 1.29 -9.50 -8.59
N HIS A 127 0.55 -8.39 -8.55
CA HIS A 127 0.17 -7.65 -9.76
C HIS A 127 1.25 -6.67 -10.24
N GLY A 128 2.15 -6.24 -9.35
CA GLY A 128 3.17 -5.22 -9.64
C GLY A 128 2.58 -3.83 -9.92
N VAL A 129 1.48 -3.46 -9.26
CA VAL A 129 0.80 -2.17 -9.44
C VAL A 129 0.63 -1.34 -8.15
N GLY A 130 0.73 -1.96 -6.96
CA GLY A 130 0.34 -1.32 -5.70
C GLY A 130 0.97 0.04 -5.44
N VAL A 131 2.30 0.10 -5.29
CA VAL A 131 3.01 1.35 -4.98
C VAL A 131 2.98 2.37 -6.12
N SER A 132 2.85 1.94 -7.38
CA SER A 132 2.68 2.87 -8.50
C SER A 132 1.28 3.47 -8.53
N VAL A 133 0.25 2.73 -8.10
CA VAL A 133 -1.10 3.26 -7.85
C VAL A 133 -1.10 4.24 -6.68
N VAL A 134 -0.41 3.94 -5.58
CA VAL A 134 -0.24 4.89 -4.46
C VAL A 134 0.40 6.18 -4.94
N ASN A 135 1.48 6.08 -5.73
CA ASN A 135 2.13 7.25 -6.32
C ASN A 135 1.16 8.06 -7.22
N ALA A 136 0.43 7.38 -8.11
CA ALA A 136 -0.52 8.01 -9.02
C ALA A 136 -1.64 8.77 -8.30
N LEU A 137 -2.13 8.22 -7.18
CA LEU A 137 -3.26 8.78 -6.42
C LEU A 137 -2.82 9.68 -5.25
N SER A 138 -1.53 9.99 -5.16
CA SER A 138 -0.97 10.91 -4.18
C SER A 138 -0.67 12.27 -4.81
N SER A 139 -0.97 13.36 -4.10
CA SER A 139 -0.56 14.71 -4.52
C SER A 139 0.95 14.87 -4.43
N GLU A 140 1.56 14.28 -3.40
CA GLU A 140 3.01 14.14 -3.24
C GLU A 140 3.36 12.76 -2.69
N MET A 141 4.51 12.24 -3.11
CA MET A 141 5.11 11.03 -2.55
C MET A 141 6.63 11.19 -2.50
N ARG A 142 7.24 10.75 -1.41
CA ARG A 142 8.69 10.63 -1.26
C ARG A 142 9.03 9.20 -0.87
N VAL A 143 10.00 8.63 -1.57
CA VAL A 143 10.55 7.31 -1.22
C VAL A 143 12.02 7.45 -0.91
N GLU A 144 12.42 6.94 0.25
CA GLU A 144 13.80 6.83 0.67
C GLU A 144 14.18 5.36 0.85
N VAL A 145 15.29 4.95 0.24
CA VAL A 145 15.84 3.61 0.38
C VAL A 145 17.17 3.71 1.10
N LEU A 146 17.32 2.95 2.18
CA LEU A 146 18.62 2.69 2.79
C LEU A 146 19.11 1.34 2.28
N ARG A 147 20.23 1.34 1.55
CA ARG A 147 20.83 0.11 1.03
C ARG A 147 22.34 0.31 0.87
N ASP A 148 23.12 -0.69 1.26
CA ASP A 148 24.59 -0.65 1.20
C ASP A 148 25.17 0.58 1.91
N GLY A 149 24.59 0.95 3.06
CA GLY A 149 24.98 2.12 3.86
C GLY A 149 24.63 3.48 3.23
N LYS A 150 24.03 3.49 2.03
CA LYS A 150 23.69 4.70 1.26
C LYS A 150 22.19 4.96 1.33
N ARG A 151 21.83 6.24 1.47
CA ARG A 151 20.45 6.70 1.37
C ARG A 151 20.18 7.18 -0.05
N TRP A 152 19.15 6.65 -0.68
CA TRP A 152 18.68 7.05 -2.00
C TRP A 152 17.28 7.64 -1.87
N VAL A 153 16.98 8.72 -2.60
CA VAL A 153 15.72 9.44 -2.48
C VAL A 153 15.16 9.76 -3.85
N GLN A 154 13.84 9.66 -3.99
CA GLN A 154 13.08 10.20 -5.11
C GLN A 154 11.78 10.84 -4.64
N ASP A 155 11.47 11.99 -5.22
CA ASP A 155 10.24 12.74 -4.99
C ASP A 155 9.33 12.64 -6.21
N TYR A 156 8.03 12.55 -5.97
CA TYR A 156 6.99 12.44 -6.99
C TYR A 156 5.84 13.40 -6.70
N ALA A 157 5.15 13.82 -7.76
CA ALA A 157 3.86 14.51 -7.65
C ALA A 157 2.87 13.89 -8.64
N ARG A 158 1.73 13.40 -8.15
CA ARG A 158 0.66 12.79 -8.97
C ARG A 158 1.14 11.69 -9.92
N GLY A 159 2.08 10.87 -9.46
CA GLY A 159 2.70 9.81 -10.27
C GLY A 159 4.02 10.19 -10.93
N ASP A 160 4.26 11.48 -11.19
CA ASP A 160 5.40 11.93 -11.98
C ASP A 160 6.64 12.15 -11.11
N PRO A 161 7.82 11.60 -11.49
CA PRO A 161 9.06 11.85 -10.77
C PRO A 161 9.47 13.34 -10.93
N ARG A 162 9.70 14.01 -9.81
CA ARG A 162 10.14 15.42 -9.75
C ARG A 162 11.64 15.56 -9.95
N ILE A 163 12.37 14.53 -9.55
CA ILE A 163 13.82 14.42 -9.66
C ILE A 163 14.18 12.98 -10.04
N PRO A 164 15.33 12.76 -10.70
CA PRO A 164 15.91 11.43 -10.79
C PRO A 164 16.28 10.91 -9.39
N VAL A 165 16.37 9.58 -9.25
CA VAL A 165 16.91 8.96 -8.04
C VAL A 165 18.30 9.52 -7.75
N ARG A 166 18.48 10.02 -6.52
CA ARG A 166 19.76 10.58 -6.07
C ARG A 166 20.20 9.97 -4.75
N GLN A 167 21.51 9.80 -4.59
CA GLN A 167 22.08 9.51 -3.29
C GLN A 167 22.04 10.77 -2.43
N SER A 168 21.58 10.68 -1.19
CA SER A 168 21.39 11.80 -0.26
C SER A 168 21.73 11.40 1.18
N GLY A 169 23.03 11.20 1.44
CA GLY A 169 23.55 10.77 2.73
C GLY A 169 23.64 9.24 2.90
N GLY A 170 23.64 8.80 4.15
CA GLY A 170 23.73 7.38 4.51
C GLY A 170 22.78 7.00 5.66
N ALA A 171 23.18 6.00 6.44
CA ALA A 171 22.36 5.46 7.52
C ALA A 171 21.94 6.52 8.57
N LYS A 172 22.80 7.48 8.89
CA LYS A 172 22.49 8.54 9.87
C LYS A 172 21.31 9.40 9.39
N GLU A 173 21.32 9.81 8.13
CA GLU A 173 20.24 10.60 7.53
C GLU A 173 18.97 9.76 7.36
N ALA A 174 19.10 8.49 6.95
CA ALA A 174 17.98 7.58 6.71
C ALA A 174 17.20 7.21 7.98
N ASN A 175 17.85 7.28 9.15
CA ASN A 175 17.26 7.01 10.46
C ASN A 175 16.79 8.29 11.17
N ARG A 176 16.94 9.48 10.56
CA ARG A 176 16.53 10.73 11.21
C ARG A 176 15.00 10.82 11.34
N GLY A 177 14.54 11.15 12.53
CA GLY A 177 13.10 11.30 12.84
C GLY A 177 12.37 9.99 13.06
N LEU A 178 13.06 8.84 12.97
CA LEU A 178 12.52 7.54 13.37
C LEU A 178 12.66 7.36 14.89
N ASP A 179 12.09 6.28 15.41
CA ASP A 179 12.27 5.83 16.79
C ASP A 179 13.77 5.77 17.15
N PRO A 180 14.24 6.51 18.17
CA PRO A 180 15.65 6.48 18.56
C PRO A 180 16.12 5.11 19.05
N SER A 181 15.21 4.24 19.49
CA SER A 181 15.51 2.86 19.91
C SER A 181 15.67 1.90 18.73
N TRP A 182 15.31 2.32 17.51
CA TRP A 182 15.40 1.49 16.31
C TRP A 182 16.31 2.13 15.27
N ARG A 183 17.36 1.40 14.89
CA ARG A 183 18.32 1.83 13.87
C ARG A 183 18.39 0.77 12.80
N ARG A 184 17.75 1.05 11.68
CA ARG A 184 17.79 0.18 10.51
C ARG A 184 19.09 0.34 9.74
N SER A 185 19.66 -0.78 9.30
CA SER A 185 20.85 -0.84 8.43
C SER A 185 20.47 -0.88 6.94
N SER A 186 19.22 -1.23 6.63
CA SER A 186 18.60 -1.24 5.31
C SER A 186 17.12 -0.83 5.39
N GLY A 187 16.37 -0.92 4.29
CA GLY A 187 14.91 -0.81 4.28
C GLY A 187 14.38 0.41 3.54
N THR A 188 13.06 0.48 3.45
CA THR A 188 12.35 1.51 2.68
C THR A 188 11.54 2.41 3.61
N ARG A 189 11.53 3.71 3.29
CA ARG A 189 10.67 4.71 3.93
C ARG A 189 9.84 5.37 2.83
N THR A 190 8.53 5.22 2.92
CA THR A 190 7.58 5.78 1.96
C THR A 190 6.67 6.76 2.69
N LEU A 191 6.70 8.02 2.26
CA LEU A 191 5.84 9.10 2.75
C LEU A 191 4.94 9.54 1.60
N PHE A 192 3.63 9.60 1.81
CA PHE A 192 2.70 10.06 0.78
C PHE A 192 1.56 10.91 1.36
N ARG A 193 1.06 11.84 0.54
CA ARG A 193 -0.19 12.58 0.81
C ARG A 193 -1.22 12.19 -0.25
N PRO A 194 -2.38 11.61 0.13
CA PRO A 194 -3.47 11.37 -0.81
C PRO A 194 -3.83 12.65 -1.59
N ASP A 195 -4.19 12.50 -2.86
CA ASP A 195 -4.62 13.64 -3.67
C ASP A 195 -6.09 13.98 -3.37
N PRO A 196 -6.41 15.17 -2.83
CA PRO A 196 -7.79 15.54 -2.53
C PRO A 196 -8.69 15.63 -3.77
N GLU A 197 -8.12 15.70 -4.99
CA GLU A 197 -8.91 15.60 -6.21
C GLU A 197 -9.43 14.18 -6.50
N MET A 198 -8.82 13.15 -5.89
CA MET A 198 -9.10 11.74 -6.19
C MET A 198 -10.02 11.07 -5.16
N PHE A 199 -10.17 11.66 -3.97
CA PHE A 199 -10.89 11.04 -2.86
C PHE A 199 -11.98 11.94 -2.29
N GLU A 200 -13.06 11.33 -1.82
CA GLU A 200 -14.16 12.03 -1.13
C GLU A 200 -13.74 12.53 0.26
N THR A 201 -12.75 11.88 0.86
CA THR A 201 -12.12 12.25 2.12
C THR A 201 -10.65 11.89 2.09
N ILE A 202 -9.83 12.65 2.84
CA ILE A 202 -8.41 12.35 3.07
C ILE A 202 -8.13 12.06 4.55
N ASP A 203 -9.19 11.86 5.34
CA ASP A 203 -9.08 11.60 6.78
C ASP A 203 -8.89 10.10 7.05
N PHE A 204 -7.68 9.72 7.42
CA PHE A 204 -7.37 8.35 7.81
C PHE A 204 -8.00 7.99 9.17
N SER A 205 -8.72 6.87 9.21
CA SER A 205 -9.25 6.24 10.41
C SER A 205 -8.17 5.42 11.08
N TRP A 206 -7.85 5.82 12.32
CA TRP A 206 -6.98 5.04 13.18
C TRP A 206 -7.53 3.66 13.49
N GLU A 207 -8.83 3.54 13.72
CA GLU A 207 -9.46 2.29 14.13
C GLU A 207 -9.32 1.23 13.03
N LEU A 208 -9.48 1.62 11.76
CA LEU A 208 -9.26 0.74 10.61
C LEU A 208 -7.78 0.34 10.50
N ILE A 209 -6.86 1.32 10.54
CA ILE A 209 -5.40 1.07 10.47
C ILE A 209 -4.94 0.18 11.62
N ALA A 210 -5.29 0.53 12.86
CA ALA A 210 -4.90 -0.23 14.05
C ALA A 210 -5.51 -1.64 14.09
N THR A 211 -6.66 -1.86 13.48
CA THR A 211 -7.25 -3.20 13.38
C THR A 211 -6.48 -4.03 12.36
N ARG A 212 -6.28 -3.50 11.15
CA ARG A 212 -5.57 -4.22 10.09
C ARG A 212 -4.13 -4.53 10.45
N LEU A 213 -3.39 -3.56 11.02
CA LEU A 213 -2.01 -3.78 11.47
C LEU A 213 -1.92 -4.82 12.59
N ARG A 214 -2.91 -4.89 13.48
CA ARG A 214 -2.97 -5.94 14.51
C ARG A 214 -3.19 -7.32 13.89
N GLU A 215 -4.09 -7.43 12.93
CA GLU A 215 -4.32 -8.67 12.18
C GLU A 215 -3.03 -9.11 11.46
N SER A 216 -2.38 -8.20 10.74
CA SER A 216 -1.09 -8.47 10.09
C SER A 216 -0.02 -8.94 11.07
N ALA A 217 0.07 -8.33 12.26
CA ALA A 217 1.01 -8.76 13.30
C ALA A 217 0.69 -10.15 13.87
N TYR A 218 -0.58 -10.55 13.94
CA TYR A 218 -0.91 -11.94 14.31
C TYR A 218 -0.53 -12.94 13.23
N LEU A 219 -0.67 -12.57 11.95
CA LEU A 219 -0.35 -13.45 10.83
C LEU A 219 1.16 -13.56 10.57
N ASN A 220 1.95 -12.59 11.04
CA ASN A 220 3.40 -12.56 10.90
C ASN A 220 4.06 -12.65 12.28
N LYS A 221 4.27 -13.88 12.76
CA LYS A 221 4.82 -14.17 14.09
C LYS A 221 6.15 -13.43 14.28
N GLY A 222 6.28 -12.70 15.37
CA GLY A 222 7.52 -11.97 15.72
C GLY A 222 7.77 -10.67 14.95
N LEU A 223 6.83 -10.23 14.10
CA LEU A 223 6.91 -8.93 13.44
C LEU A 223 6.47 -7.81 14.41
N TRP A 224 7.35 -6.83 14.66
CA TRP A 224 6.98 -5.63 15.41
C TRP A 224 6.32 -4.61 14.48
N ILE A 225 5.06 -4.26 14.76
CA ILE A 225 4.37 -3.19 14.02
C ILE A 225 3.99 -2.07 14.97
N ARG A 226 4.51 -0.87 14.72
CA ARG A 226 4.13 0.35 15.44
C ARG A 226 3.20 1.20 14.59
N LEU A 227 2.15 1.75 15.22
CA LEU A 227 1.27 2.75 14.63
C LEU A 227 1.27 4.00 15.52
N ARG A 228 1.62 5.15 14.92
CA ARG A 228 1.57 6.46 15.57
C ARG A 228 0.61 7.39 14.83
N ASP A 229 -0.13 8.20 15.56
CA ASP A 229 -1.02 9.24 15.03
C ASP A 229 -0.70 10.56 15.70
N GLU A 230 0.01 11.42 14.97
CA GLU A 230 0.50 12.71 15.45
C GLU A 230 -0.61 13.76 15.57
N ARG A 231 -1.77 13.53 14.94
CA ARG A 231 -2.91 14.48 15.02
C ARG A 231 -3.43 14.62 16.44
N ILE A 232 -3.38 13.54 17.22
CA ILE A 232 -3.87 13.47 18.61
C ILE A 232 -2.89 12.78 19.56
N ASP A 233 -1.61 12.74 19.18
CA ASP A 233 -0.47 12.18 19.93
C ASP A 233 -0.76 10.84 20.61
N ARG A 234 -1.11 9.83 19.81
CA ARG A 234 -1.33 8.45 20.29
C ARG A 234 -0.47 7.44 19.54
N GLU A 235 -0.17 6.34 20.23
CA GLU A 235 0.63 5.24 19.68
C GLU A 235 0.05 3.87 20.09
N LYS A 236 0.21 2.87 19.22
CA LYS A 236 0.00 1.46 19.51
C LYS A 236 1.13 0.62 18.93
N ASN A 237 1.55 -0.38 19.68
CA ASN A 237 2.54 -1.36 19.25
C ASN A 237 1.87 -2.74 19.20
N PHE A 238 2.19 -3.52 18.17
CA PHE A 238 1.69 -4.87 17.96
C PHE A 238 2.90 -5.80 17.79
N TYR A 239 2.97 -6.82 18.62
CA TYR A 239 3.97 -7.87 18.54
C TYR A 239 3.35 -9.14 19.13
N PHE A 240 3.28 -10.19 18.33
CA PHE A 240 2.64 -11.45 18.72
C PHE A 240 3.46 -12.64 18.24
N GLU A 241 3.69 -13.59 19.13
CA GLU A 241 4.41 -14.84 18.81
C GLU A 241 3.47 -16.02 18.60
N GLY A 242 2.24 -15.93 19.13
CA GLY A 242 1.27 -17.03 19.13
C GLY A 242 0.42 -17.18 17.86
N GLY A 243 0.72 -16.42 16.80
CA GLY A 243 0.14 -16.61 15.48
C GLY A 243 -1.40 -16.53 15.41
N VAL A 244 -1.97 -17.31 14.49
CA VAL A 244 -3.43 -17.44 14.30
C VAL A 244 -4.15 -17.97 15.55
N THR A 245 -3.50 -18.74 16.41
CA THR A 245 -4.09 -19.18 17.69
C THR A 245 -4.35 -18.00 18.62
N SER A 246 -3.38 -17.09 18.75
CA SER A 246 -3.58 -15.85 19.51
C SER A 246 -4.61 -14.94 18.85
N PHE A 247 -4.68 -14.94 17.52
CA PHE A 247 -5.69 -14.17 16.80
C PHE A 247 -7.11 -14.65 17.13
N VAL A 248 -7.37 -15.96 17.06
CA VAL A 248 -8.67 -16.54 17.41
C VAL A 248 -9.05 -16.22 18.87
N ARG A 249 -8.10 -16.31 19.81
CA ARG A 249 -8.34 -15.89 21.20
C ARG A 249 -8.72 -14.40 21.28
N HIS A 250 -8.08 -13.55 20.50
CA HIS A 250 -8.39 -12.12 20.45
C HIS A 250 -9.80 -11.85 19.90
N LEU A 251 -10.21 -12.59 18.87
CA LEU A 251 -11.56 -12.51 18.30
C LEU A 251 -12.64 -12.93 19.33
N ASN A 252 -12.35 -13.96 20.12
CA ASN A 252 -13.25 -14.46 21.17
C ASN A 252 -13.17 -13.71 22.52
N ARG A 253 -12.31 -12.69 22.69
CA ARG A 253 -12.03 -12.06 23.99
C ARG A 253 -13.23 -11.47 24.75
N ARG A 254 -14.37 -11.28 24.07
CA ARG A 254 -15.62 -10.74 24.63
C ARG A 254 -16.78 -11.74 24.53
N ARG A 255 -16.51 -13.01 24.22
CA ARG A 255 -17.51 -14.07 24.06
C ARG A 255 -17.18 -15.22 24.99
N GLU A 256 -18.18 -16.03 25.34
CA GLU A 256 -17.95 -17.23 26.13
C GLU A 256 -17.54 -18.38 25.19
N THR A 257 -16.36 -18.97 25.42
CA THR A 257 -15.82 -20.01 24.55
C THR A 257 -16.25 -21.40 25.01
N LEU A 258 -16.65 -22.26 24.07
CA LEU A 258 -17.07 -23.64 24.37
C LEU A 258 -15.91 -24.60 24.65
N SER A 259 -14.69 -24.20 24.29
CA SER A 259 -13.46 -24.95 24.60
C SER A 259 -12.43 -24.03 25.25
N PRO A 260 -11.62 -24.53 26.21
CA PRO A 260 -10.63 -23.71 26.91
C PRO A 260 -9.46 -23.27 26.02
N ARG A 261 -9.21 -23.97 24.91
CA ARG A 261 -8.15 -23.66 23.95
C ARG A 261 -8.68 -23.74 22.51
N PRO A 262 -8.23 -22.86 21.60
CA PRO A 262 -8.47 -23.05 20.18
C PRO A 262 -7.87 -24.36 19.67
N ILE A 263 -8.54 -24.96 18.70
CA ILE A 263 -7.97 -25.99 17.85
C ILE A 263 -6.96 -25.32 16.93
N HIS A 264 -5.79 -25.92 16.76
CA HIS A 264 -4.73 -25.43 15.88
C HIS A 264 -4.16 -26.58 15.06
N VAL A 265 -3.94 -26.33 13.78
CA VAL A 265 -3.34 -27.27 12.83
C VAL A 265 -2.40 -26.51 11.92
N GLU A 266 -1.17 -27.01 11.78
CA GLU A 266 -0.18 -26.50 10.83
C GLU A 266 0.39 -27.68 10.03
N ARG A 267 0.37 -27.57 8.70
CA ARG A 267 0.87 -28.62 7.81
C ARG A 267 1.29 -28.04 6.47
N ILE A 268 2.32 -28.64 5.88
CA ILE A 268 2.65 -28.45 4.46
C ILE A 268 1.94 -29.54 3.65
N VAL A 269 1.09 -29.13 2.71
CA VAL A 269 0.36 -30.01 1.80
C VAL A 269 0.77 -29.65 0.38
N GLU A 270 1.39 -30.60 -0.34
CA GLU A 270 1.82 -30.42 -1.73
C GLU A 270 2.68 -29.15 -1.95
N GLY A 271 3.53 -28.81 -0.98
CA GLY A 271 4.39 -27.62 -1.03
C GLY A 271 3.72 -26.31 -0.57
N THR A 272 2.42 -26.33 -0.26
CA THR A 272 1.69 -25.20 0.31
C THR A 272 1.66 -25.29 1.82
N SER A 273 2.13 -24.26 2.52
CA SER A 273 1.97 -24.16 3.97
C SER A 273 0.54 -23.76 4.32
N VAL A 274 -0.11 -24.52 5.20
CA VAL A 274 -1.47 -24.27 5.68
C VAL A 274 -1.43 -24.23 7.20
N GLU A 275 -1.82 -23.09 7.77
CA GLU A 275 -1.96 -22.90 9.22
C GLU A 275 -3.41 -22.47 9.52
N VAL A 276 -4.09 -23.20 10.40
CA VAL A 276 -5.51 -22.97 10.75
C VAL A 276 -5.66 -22.95 12.26
N ALA A 277 -6.42 -21.99 12.77
CA ALA A 277 -6.93 -22.01 14.13
C ALA A 277 -8.45 -21.78 14.15
N LEU A 278 -9.16 -22.49 15.03
CA LEU A 278 -10.62 -22.40 15.19
C LEU A 278 -10.99 -22.50 16.67
N GLN A 279 -12.00 -21.75 17.09
CA GLN A 279 -12.60 -21.90 18.41
C GLN A 279 -14.07 -21.46 18.41
N TYR A 280 -14.94 -22.34 18.88
CA TYR A 280 -16.37 -22.06 19.04
C TYR A 280 -16.64 -21.15 20.23
N ASN A 281 -17.66 -20.30 20.09
CA ASN A 281 -18.25 -19.51 21.16
C ASN A 281 -19.75 -19.77 21.26
N ASP A 282 -20.37 -19.19 22.28
CA ASP A 282 -21.79 -19.23 22.60
C ASP A 282 -22.70 -18.48 21.60
N GLY A 283 -22.13 -17.74 20.66
CA GLY A 283 -22.87 -17.02 19.62
C GLY A 283 -23.23 -17.88 18.40
N PHE A 284 -24.15 -17.34 17.58
CA PHE A 284 -24.62 -17.99 16.34
C PHE A 284 -24.06 -17.35 15.05
N ALA A 285 -23.21 -16.35 15.17
CA ALA A 285 -22.62 -15.64 14.03
C ALA A 285 -21.33 -16.32 13.55
N GLU A 286 -21.23 -16.57 12.25
CA GLU A 286 -20.00 -16.92 11.55
C GLU A 286 -19.21 -15.64 11.26
N ASN A 287 -17.91 -15.64 11.60
CA ASN A 287 -17.00 -14.50 11.43
C ASN A 287 -15.86 -14.89 10.49
#